data_AF-A0AAW0FR81-F1
#
_entry.id   AF-A0AAW0FR81-F1
#
_cell.length_a   1.000
_cell.length_b   1.000
_cell.length_c   1.000
_cell.angle_alpha   90.00
_cell.angle_beta   90.00
_cell.angle_gamma   90.00
#
_symmetry.space_group_name_H-M   'P 1'
#
loop_
_entity.id
_entity.type
_entity.pdbx_description
1 polymer ?
#
loop_
_entity_poly.entity_id
_entity_poly.type
_entity_poly.pdbx_seq_one_letter_code
_entity_poly.pdbx_strand_id
1 'polypeptide(L)'
;MPNKTIFVFCDGTGNDGALSVGKDDILRAAVERAAAQGETNPPAVSKPTPTAVRRLAVESGRQNATNVLRLSRAIKPTTNNGEEQLVLYLSGVGSEADFNGEGNAATAAMQALGTAVASKIRDGYVYIAQNLQKGDRVCIFGFSRGAYTARKLTALIESIGLLQTQKLGFFFQIWKELYDGKAPSVPPGTRIVRQDFTIPCVGVWDTVGSVRGALDVLNIKDDYLPPSIDVALHAVSIQDNRDKFIPTLWVKPPGGIRDGQIFKEVWFPGAHADVGGGYERHELSDIALFWMAGEISSSVSNNTINIDLDFLASIRQPKPDPWGTSQPNNTYYNTPWWQKSIIKPKTRLDSGQITRNVIFHESFKNAPTTLVHPDHMVTMTTLKQKFGSSWSPTCPSLNAFEQRCKNQWNSTLGDPGIPFERIDDLYDRSFLDEQSPKWVINSVSKNAVPGGWDADALPLYVARARYEGGLHPGKVSLSLFSGIMIGYAGKEVNIKSGYEVLSADAASIGWKGCKGKFRLSMLGQAIPVAVGHEKDGTPLYSVRAISSDGVHCGKIKEGDSAMIPNGGLERHIDIYQVLCWDDSFGDWLQRG
;
A
#
# COMPACT_ATOMS: atom_id res chain seq x y z
N MET A 1 -32.54 -3.62 -0.42
CA MET A 1 -31.19 -4.06 0.00
C MET A 1 -30.84 -3.29 1.26
N PRO A 2 -30.05 -3.83 2.19
CA PRO A 2 -29.48 -3.04 3.27
C PRO A 2 -28.66 -1.87 2.68
N ASN A 3 -28.61 -0.74 3.39
CA ASN A 3 -27.80 0.41 2.98
C ASN A 3 -26.32 -0.01 2.94
N LYS A 4 -25.50 0.64 2.11
CA LYS A 4 -24.06 0.38 2.05
C LYS A 4 -23.23 1.64 2.22
N THR A 5 -21.93 1.47 2.42
CA THR A 5 -20.95 2.56 2.47
C THR A 5 -19.95 2.41 1.32
N ILE A 6 -19.77 3.47 0.55
CA ILE A 6 -18.77 3.55 -0.52
C ILE A 6 -17.58 4.36 0.00
N PHE A 7 -16.38 3.79 -0.09
CA PHE A 7 -15.13 4.42 0.27
C PHE A 7 -14.33 4.75 -0.98
N VAL A 8 -13.86 5.98 -1.11
CA VAL A 8 -12.95 6.41 -2.18
C VAL A 8 -11.63 6.85 -1.57
N PHE A 9 -10.55 6.17 -1.91
CA PHE A 9 -9.19 6.45 -1.45
C PHE A 9 -8.36 7.02 -2.60
N CYS A 10 -7.85 8.23 -2.47
CA CYS A 10 -7.04 8.91 -3.50
C CYS A 10 -5.59 9.07 -3.01
N ASP A 11 -4.66 8.30 -3.57
CA ASP A 11 -3.28 8.32 -3.08
C ASP A 11 -2.44 9.51 -3.61
N GLY A 12 -1.33 9.81 -2.94
CA GLY A 12 -0.37 10.83 -3.33
C GLY A 12 0.40 10.44 -4.59
N THR A 13 0.92 11.42 -5.34
CA THR A 13 1.63 11.18 -6.60
C THR A 13 2.77 10.19 -6.52
N GLY A 14 2.87 9.36 -7.57
CA GLY A 14 3.92 8.37 -7.72
C GLY A 14 3.72 7.14 -6.85
N ASN A 15 2.59 7.03 -6.13
CA ASN A 15 2.20 5.82 -5.41
C ASN A 15 1.20 5.03 -6.26
N ASP A 16 1.56 3.84 -6.72
CA ASP A 16 0.70 3.01 -7.58
C ASP A 16 -0.24 2.07 -6.79
N GLY A 17 -0.06 1.95 -5.48
CA GLY A 17 -0.80 1.01 -4.65
C GLY A 17 -0.25 -0.42 -4.65
N ALA A 18 0.81 -0.68 -5.44
CA ALA A 18 1.64 -1.86 -5.29
C ALA A 18 2.57 -1.62 -4.11
N LEU A 19 2.39 -2.39 -3.04
CA LEU A 19 3.43 -2.44 -2.02
C LEU A 19 4.64 -3.18 -2.61
N SER A 20 5.82 -2.56 -2.54
CA SER A 20 7.00 -3.36 -2.26
C SER A 20 6.86 -3.91 -0.83
N VAL A 21 6.88 -5.24 -0.70
CA VAL A 21 6.75 -5.96 0.57
C VAL A 21 7.80 -5.41 1.55
N GLY A 22 7.39 -5.04 2.76
CA GLY A 22 8.25 -4.37 3.73
C GLY A 22 9.46 -5.22 4.11
N LYS A 23 10.57 -4.57 4.50
CA LYS A 23 11.79 -5.25 4.97
C LYS A 23 11.51 -6.22 6.12
N ASP A 24 10.52 -5.91 6.96
CA ASP A 24 10.05 -6.73 8.06
C ASP A 24 8.96 -7.74 7.67
N ASP A 25 8.22 -7.59 6.57
CA ASP A 25 7.40 -8.68 6.02
C ASP A 25 8.27 -9.71 5.28
N ILE A 26 9.40 -9.26 4.72
CA ILE A 26 10.50 -10.07 4.17
C ILE A 26 11.32 -10.73 5.30
N LEU A 27 11.50 -10.06 6.45
CA LEU A 27 12.21 -10.59 7.62
C LEU A 27 11.28 -11.43 8.52
N ARG A 28 9.98 -11.15 8.57
CA ARG A 28 8.95 -11.91 9.29
C ARG A 28 8.48 -13.11 8.48
N ALA A 29 8.45 -13.06 7.15
CA ALA A 29 8.44 -14.27 6.32
C ALA A 29 9.77 -15.06 6.40
N ALA A 30 10.88 -14.43 6.82
CA ALA A 30 12.17 -15.12 7.09
C ALA A 30 12.32 -15.63 8.54
N VAL A 31 11.64 -15.03 9.52
CA VAL A 31 11.62 -15.39 10.95
C VAL A 31 10.44 -16.33 11.27
N GLU A 32 9.28 -16.21 10.63
CA GLU A 32 8.23 -17.24 10.61
C GLU A 32 8.76 -18.49 9.87
N ARG A 33 9.61 -18.33 8.84
CA ARG A 33 10.45 -19.41 8.28
C ARG A 33 11.54 -19.97 9.22
N ALA A 34 12.01 -19.21 10.21
CA ALA A 34 13.03 -19.64 11.18
C ALA A 34 12.41 -20.24 12.47
N ALA A 35 11.25 -19.75 12.89
CA ALA A 35 10.44 -20.22 14.02
C ALA A 35 9.59 -21.46 13.67
N ALA A 36 9.17 -21.62 12.41
CA ALA A 36 8.63 -22.88 11.86
C ALA A 36 9.69 -23.99 11.69
N GLN A 37 10.98 -23.64 11.70
CA GLN A 37 12.13 -24.56 11.65
C GLN A 37 12.72 -24.85 13.05
N GLY A 38 12.02 -24.46 14.12
CA GLY A 38 12.33 -24.90 15.49
C GLY A 38 13.73 -24.52 16.00
N GLU A 39 14.36 -23.46 15.53
CA GLU A 39 15.66 -23.04 16.09
C GLU A 39 15.50 -22.20 17.38
N THR A 40 16.28 -22.56 18.39
CA THR A 40 16.24 -22.01 19.76
C THR A 40 17.20 -20.84 20.01
N ASN A 41 17.96 -20.38 18.99
CA ASN A 41 18.81 -19.18 19.04
C ASN A 41 19.37 -18.79 17.65
N PRO A 42 19.02 -17.63 17.06
CA PRO A 42 19.57 -17.17 15.79
C PRO A 42 20.96 -16.53 15.94
N PRO A 43 21.94 -16.80 15.03
CA PRO A 43 23.25 -16.17 15.06
C PRO A 43 23.20 -14.70 14.61
N ALA A 44 23.96 -13.86 15.32
CA ALA A 44 23.98 -12.40 15.16
C ALA A 44 24.36 -11.96 13.74
N VAL A 45 23.42 -11.35 13.01
CA VAL A 45 23.73 -10.62 11.78
C VAL A 45 24.25 -9.24 12.18
N SER A 46 25.57 -9.07 12.06
CA SER A 46 26.20 -7.75 12.06
C SER A 46 25.61 -6.92 10.92
N LYS A 47 25.13 -5.71 11.24
CA LYS A 47 24.41 -4.83 10.30
C LYS A 47 25.27 -4.54 9.05
N PRO A 48 24.71 -4.60 7.82
CA PRO A 48 25.39 -4.08 6.65
C PRO A 48 25.63 -2.57 6.82
N THR A 49 26.78 -2.09 6.38
CA THR A 49 27.20 -0.70 6.57
C THR A 49 26.21 0.27 5.91
N PRO A 50 25.94 1.45 6.53
CA PRO A 50 24.91 2.41 6.10
C PRO A 50 24.99 2.81 4.62
N THR A 51 26.18 2.72 4.04
CA THR A 51 26.49 3.16 2.67
C THR A 51 26.04 2.17 1.60
N ALA A 52 26.06 0.85 1.86
CA ALA A 52 25.60 -0.18 0.91
C ALA A 52 24.06 -0.25 0.85
N VAL A 53 23.40 0.02 1.98
CA VAL A 53 21.93 0.10 2.10
C VAL A 53 21.38 1.29 1.31
N ARG A 54 22.12 2.41 1.26
CA ARG A 54 21.70 3.63 0.56
C ARG A 54 21.80 3.53 -0.97
N ARG A 55 22.68 2.67 -1.53
CA ARG A 55 22.76 2.44 -2.99
C ARG A 55 21.64 1.54 -3.50
N LEU A 56 21.35 0.43 -2.82
CA LEU A 56 20.28 -0.52 -3.20
C LEU A 56 18.84 0.06 -3.10
N ALA A 57 18.63 1.07 -2.25
CA ALA A 57 17.33 1.75 -2.13
C ALA A 57 17.04 2.72 -3.29
N VAL A 58 18.07 3.26 -3.94
CA VAL A 58 17.93 4.23 -5.05
C VAL A 58 17.72 3.53 -6.39
N GLU A 59 18.19 2.30 -6.55
CA GLU A 59 18.14 1.53 -7.81
C GLU A 59 16.87 0.67 -7.99
N SER A 60 16.02 0.49 -6.95
CA SER A 60 14.86 -0.43 -6.97
C SER A 60 13.47 0.22 -7.05
N GLY A 61 13.36 1.56 -7.15
CA GLY A 61 12.04 2.21 -7.23
C GLY A 61 11.09 1.85 -6.07
N ARG A 62 11.64 1.51 -4.88
CA ARG A 62 10.91 1.05 -3.69
C ARG A 62 9.84 2.06 -3.28
N GLN A 63 8.56 1.69 -3.43
CA GLN A 63 7.43 2.43 -2.85
C GLN A 63 6.99 1.77 -1.55
N ASN A 64 7.00 2.52 -0.44
CA ASN A 64 6.42 2.08 0.83
C ASN A 64 4.96 2.54 0.90
N ALA A 65 4.12 1.84 1.67
CA ALA A 65 2.70 2.18 1.74
C ALA A 65 2.48 3.57 2.33
N THR A 66 1.57 4.31 1.71
CA THR A 66 0.98 5.51 2.27
C THR A 66 -0.10 5.14 3.30
N ASN A 67 -0.50 6.11 4.11
CA ASN A 67 -1.62 5.95 5.04
C ASN A 67 -2.95 5.80 4.30
N VAL A 68 -3.07 6.29 3.05
CA VAL A 68 -4.23 6.05 2.19
C VAL A 68 -4.37 4.57 1.87
N LEU A 69 -3.30 3.92 1.42
CA LEU A 69 -3.28 2.49 1.10
C LEU A 69 -3.46 1.61 2.34
N ARG A 70 -2.85 2.00 3.47
CA ARG A 70 -2.99 1.27 4.75
C ARG A 70 -4.41 1.32 5.27
N LEU A 71 -5.03 2.50 5.28
CA LEU A 71 -6.43 2.65 5.71
C LEU A 71 -7.39 1.94 4.76
N SER A 72 -7.16 1.99 3.44
CA SER A 72 -8.04 1.31 2.47
C SER A 72 -8.07 -0.21 2.67
N ARG A 73 -6.95 -0.81 3.08
CA ARG A 73 -6.85 -2.25 3.39
C ARG A 73 -7.47 -2.63 4.74
N ALA A 74 -7.64 -1.66 5.62
CA ALA A 74 -8.26 -1.88 6.92
C ALA A 74 -9.80 -1.83 6.86
N ILE A 75 -10.40 -1.38 5.75
CA ILE A 75 -11.86 -1.39 5.62
C ILE A 75 -12.34 -2.84 5.47
N LYS A 76 -13.15 -3.32 6.41
CA LYS A 76 -13.73 -4.66 6.32
C LYS A 76 -14.80 -4.71 5.21
N PRO A 77 -15.05 -5.84 4.54
CA PRO A 77 -16.06 -5.92 3.49
C PRO A 77 -17.49 -5.61 3.96
N THR A 78 -17.77 -5.82 5.24
CA THR A 78 -19.06 -5.55 5.87
C THR A 78 -18.93 -4.90 7.23
N THR A 79 -19.94 -4.13 7.61
CA THR A 79 -20.13 -3.63 8.97
C THR A 79 -20.56 -4.75 9.94
N ASN A 80 -20.56 -4.47 11.24
CA ASN A 80 -21.01 -5.42 12.26
C ASN A 80 -22.50 -5.82 12.13
N ASN A 81 -23.32 -5.02 11.44
CA ASN A 81 -24.73 -5.34 11.16
C ASN A 81 -24.94 -5.94 9.75
N GLY A 82 -23.86 -6.28 9.03
CA GLY A 82 -23.92 -6.94 7.72
C GLY A 82 -24.17 -6.01 6.54
N GLU A 83 -24.07 -4.69 6.70
CA GLU A 83 -24.11 -3.72 5.60
C GLU A 83 -22.79 -3.77 4.81
N GLU A 84 -22.87 -3.69 3.49
CA GLU A 84 -21.69 -3.74 2.63
C GLU A 84 -20.84 -2.47 2.72
N GLN A 85 -19.53 -2.64 2.61
CA GLN A 85 -18.55 -1.57 2.51
C GLN A 85 -17.71 -1.75 1.24
N LEU A 86 -17.97 -0.91 0.23
CA LEU A 86 -17.30 -0.99 -1.07
C LEU A 86 -16.09 -0.05 -1.09
N VAL A 87 -14.93 -0.56 -1.49
CA VAL A 87 -13.68 0.21 -1.54
C VAL A 87 -13.26 0.46 -2.99
N LEU A 88 -13.13 1.72 -3.36
CA LEU A 88 -12.41 2.18 -4.54
C LEU A 88 -11.08 2.79 -4.11
N TYR A 89 -9.98 2.22 -4.60
CA TYR A 89 -8.65 2.78 -4.46
C TYR A 89 -8.19 3.39 -5.80
N LEU A 90 -7.82 4.67 -5.77
CA LEU A 90 -7.28 5.42 -6.90
C LEU A 90 -5.79 5.69 -6.64
N SER A 91 -4.94 5.13 -7.50
CA SER A 91 -3.50 5.35 -7.46
C SER A 91 -3.13 6.83 -7.60
N GLY A 92 -1.95 7.18 -7.14
CA GLY A 92 -1.33 8.48 -7.26
C GLY A 92 -1.17 8.97 -8.69
N VAL A 93 -1.35 10.26 -8.90
CA VAL A 93 -1.12 10.92 -10.20
C VAL A 93 0.34 10.78 -10.59
N GLY A 94 0.64 10.36 -11.83
CA GLY A 94 2.01 10.12 -12.31
C GLY A 94 2.55 8.70 -12.10
N SER A 95 1.71 7.77 -11.63
CA SER A 95 1.99 6.32 -11.63
C SER A 95 1.46 5.61 -12.89
N GLU A 96 0.98 6.38 -13.87
CA GLU A 96 0.44 5.90 -15.14
C GLU A 96 1.62 5.76 -16.11
N ALA A 97 1.88 4.57 -16.64
CA ALA A 97 3.01 4.34 -17.54
C ALA A 97 2.80 5.05 -18.89
N ASP A 98 3.76 5.90 -19.28
CA ASP A 98 3.80 6.49 -20.63
C ASP A 98 4.37 5.48 -21.63
N PHE A 99 3.59 5.12 -22.65
CA PHE A 99 3.91 4.10 -23.65
C PHE A 99 5.14 4.38 -24.54
N ASN A 100 5.81 5.55 -24.48
CA ASN A 100 6.94 5.85 -25.39
C ASN A 100 8.00 6.86 -24.89
N GLY A 101 8.06 7.18 -23.60
CA GLY A 101 9.31 7.66 -22.97
C GLY A 101 10.15 8.77 -23.63
N GLU A 102 9.58 9.73 -24.36
CA GLU A 102 10.34 10.90 -24.85
C GLU A 102 9.67 12.21 -24.41
N GLY A 103 10.40 13.00 -23.61
CA GLY A 103 9.90 14.23 -23.02
C GLY A 103 10.84 15.41 -23.25
N ASN A 104 10.34 16.43 -23.94
CA ASN A 104 10.66 17.82 -23.56
C ASN A 104 9.84 18.11 -22.28
N ALA A 105 10.51 17.97 -21.13
CA ALA A 105 9.97 17.29 -19.95
C ALA A 105 9.24 18.16 -18.89
N ALA A 106 9.11 19.48 -19.04
CA ALA A 106 8.56 20.32 -17.97
C ALA A 106 7.08 20.70 -18.19
N THR A 107 6.74 21.27 -19.34
CA THR A 107 5.37 21.78 -19.61
C THR A 107 4.40 20.64 -19.94
N ALA A 108 4.84 19.64 -20.72
CA ALA A 108 4.04 18.47 -21.08
C ALA A 108 3.73 17.60 -19.84
N ALA A 109 4.70 17.40 -18.95
CA ALA A 109 4.51 16.65 -17.71
C ALA A 109 3.50 17.33 -16.77
N MET A 110 3.51 18.67 -16.67
CA MET A 110 2.52 19.41 -15.86
C MET A 110 1.11 19.31 -16.43
N GLN A 111 0.96 19.35 -17.76
CA GLN A 111 -0.33 19.20 -18.43
C GLN A 111 -0.87 17.75 -18.32
N ALA A 112 0.00 16.75 -18.45
CA ALA A 112 -0.32 15.34 -18.21
C ALA A 112 -0.75 15.11 -16.76
N LEU A 113 -0.03 15.69 -15.79
CA LEU A 113 -0.39 15.64 -14.37
C LEU A 113 -1.78 16.23 -14.10
N GLY A 114 -2.12 17.36 -14.74
CA GLY A 114 -3.45 17.96 -14.64
C GLY A 114 -4.55 17.10 -15.22
N THR A 115 -4.28 16.48 -16.36
CA THR A 115 -5.23 15.56 -17.02
C THR A 115 -5.46 14.30 -16.19
N ALA A 116 -4.43 13.75 -15.57
CA ALA A 116 -4.53 12.58 -14.69
C ALA A 116 -5.29 12.89 -13.39
N VAL A 117 -5.07 14.06 -12.76
CA VAL A 117 -5.91 14.52 -11.63
C VAL A 117 -7.38 14.62 -12.06
N ALA A 118 -7.65 15.24 -13.21
CA ALA A 118 -8.99 15.38 -13.77
C ALA A 118 -9.66 14.01 -13.96
N SER A 119 -8.91 13.03 -14.50
CA SER A 119 -9.42 11.68 -14.69
C SER A 119 -9.85 11.05 -13.37
N LYS A 120 -8.98 11.08 -12.34
CA LYS A 120 -9.30 10.47 -11.05
C LYS A 120 -10.51 11.10 -10.36
N ILE A 121 -10.71 12.41 -10.49
CA ILE A 121 -11.92 13.08 -9.99
C ILE A 121 -13.16 12.57 -10.74
N ARG A 122 -13.10 12.46 -12.08
CA ARG A 122 -14.21 11.94 -12.90
C ARG A 122 -14.51 10.48 -12.56
N ASP A 123 -13.48 9.64 -12.45
CA ASP A 123 -13.60 8.22 -12.15
C ASP A 123 -14.24 8.00 -10.78
N GLY A 124 -13.79 8.75 -9.76
CA GLY A 124 -14.40 8.73 -8.42
C GLY A 124 -15.87 9.17 -8.45
N TYR A 125 -16.20 10.26 -9.15
CA TYR A 125 -17.58 10.74 -9.26
C TYR A 125 -18.50 9.72 -9.95
N VAL A 126 -18.07 9.18 -11.09
CA VAL A 126 -18.83 8.21 -11.87
C VAL A 126 -19.01 6.92 -11.07
N TYR A 127 -17.97 6.43 -10.40
CA TYR A 127 -18.06 5.23 -9.56
C TYR A 127 -19.08 5.40 -8.44
N ILE A 128 -19.06 6.53 -7.72
CA ILE A 128 -20.04 6.82 -6.69
C ILE A 128 -21.45 6.85 -7.31
N ALA A 129 -21.65 7.63 -8.38
CA ALA A 129 -22.96 7.80 -9.01
C ALA A 129 -23.57 6.48 -9.53
N GLN A 130 -22.74 5.55 -10.01
CA GLN A 130 -23.19 4.24 -10.51
C GLN A 130 -23.57 3.25 -9.41
N ASN A 131 -22.92 3.33 -8.25
CA ASN A 131 -23.07 2.36 -7.17
C ASN A 131 -23.99 2.85 -6.05
N LEU A 132 -24.23 4.15 -5.93
CA LEU A 132 -25.04 4.74 -4.86
C LEU A 132 -26.53 4.46 -5.04
N GLN A 133 -27.16 4.03 -3.95
CA GLN A 133 -28.60 3.90 -3.78
C GLN A 133 -29.08 4.80 -2.64
N LYS A 134 -30.39 5.01 -2.57
CA LYS A 134 -31.00 5.76 -1.47
C LYS A 134 -30.70 5.08 -0.13
N GLY A 135 -30.22 5.87 0.83
CA GLY A 135 -29.78 5.45 2.16
C GLY A 135 -28.28 5.22 2.28
N ASP A 136 -27.54 5.22 1.16
CA ASP A 136 -26.11 4.93 1.18
C ASP A 136 -25.25 6.08 1.73
N ARG A 137 -24.01 5.75 2.04
CA ARG A 137 -22.99 6.64 2.60
C ARG A 137 -21.77 6.70 1.69
N VAL A 138 -21.10 7.85 1.65
CA VAL A 138 -19.85 8.03 0.92
C VAL A 138 -18.78 8.58 1.85
N CYS A 139 -17.64 7.90 1.95
CA CYS A 139 -16.45 8.41 2.65
C CYS A 139 -15.30 8.59 1.67
N ILE A 140 -14.57 9.70 1.79
CA ILE A 140 -13.53 10.06 0.82
C ILE A 140 -12.23 10.40 1.55
N PHE A 141 -11.13 9.80 1.13
CA PHE A 141 -9.83 9.96 1.76
C PHE A 141 -8.75 10.30 0.75
N GLY A 142 -7.72 11.04 1.17
CA GLY A 142 -6.56 11.20 0.32
C GLY A 142 -5.34 11.84 0.95
N PHE A 143 -4.19 11.69 0.30
CA PHE A 143 -2.91 12.24 0.74
C PHE A 143 -2.29 13.13 -0.35
N SER A 144 -1.70 14.26 0.01
CA SER A 144 -0.95 15.12 -0.93
C SER A 144 -1.84 15.65 -2.07
N ARG A 145 -1.48 15.37 -3.33
CA ARG A 145 -2.35 15.63 -4.50
C ARG A 145 -3.58 14.71 -4.53
N GLY A 146 -3.52 13.53 -3.93
CA GLY A 146 -4.69 12.69 -3.69
C GLY A 146 -5.68 13.34 -2.72
N ALA A 147 -5.19 14.07 -1.70
CA ALA A 147 -6.05 14.88 -0.83
C ALA A 147 -6.73 16.02 -1.59
N TYR A 148 -6.01 16.64 -2.54
CA TYR A 148 -6.61 17.62 -3.46
C TYR A 148 -7.72 16.98 -4.31
N THR A 149 -7.48 15.79 -4.88
CA THR A 149 -8.48 15.00 -5.61
C THR A 149 -9.71 14.70 -4.73
N ALA A 150 -9.50 14.22 -3.50
CA ALA A 150 -10.58 13.92 -2.54
C ALA A 150 -11.43 15.17 -2.23
N ARG A 151 -10.79 16.31 -1.99
CA ARG A 151 -11.48 17.57 -1.69
C ARG A 151 -12.22 18.12 -2.90
N LYS A 152 -11.63 18.10 -4.09
CA LYS A 152 -12.29 18.51 -5.34
C LYS A 152 -13.46 17.59 -5.70
N LEU A 153 -13.32 16.28 -5.51
CA LEU A 153 -14.42 15.33 -5.68
C LEU A 153 -15.58 15.65 -4.74
N THR A 154 -15.29 15.90 -3.45
CA THR A 154 -16.32 16.28 -2.48
C THR A 154 -16.98 17.61 -2.87
N ALA A 155 -16.18 18.61 -3.25
CA ALA A 155 -16.70 19.92 -3.66
C ALA A 155 -17.52 19.84 -4.97
N LEU A 156 -17.18 18.93 -5.88
CA LEU A 156 -17.95 18.63 -7.08
C LEU A 156 -19.32 18.02 -6.69
N ILE A 157 -19.33 17.02 -5.81
CA ILE A 157 -20.57 16.41 -5.30
C ILE A 157 -21.45 17.47 -4.61
N GLU A 158 -20.84 18.40 -3.86
CA GLU A 158 -21.58 19.50 -3.22
C GLU A 158 -22.16 20.47 -4.26
N SER A 159 -21.38 20.82 -5.28
CA SER A 159 -21.74 21.84 -6.27
C SER A 159 -22.83 21.37 -7.23
N ILE A 160 -22.75 20.13 -7.71
CA ILE A 160 -23.66 19.61 -8.74
C ILE A 160 -24.54 18.45 -8.27
N GLY A 161 -24.40 17.98 -7.03
CA GLY A 161 -25.01 16.74 -6.57
C GLY A 161 -24.41 15.50 -7.24
N LEU A 162 -25.03 14.35 -7.02
CA LEU A 162 -24.72 13.13 -7.79
C LEU A 162 -25.78 12.94 -8.88
N LEU A 163 -25.35 12.69 -10.11
CA LEU A 163 -26.27 12.33 -11.19
C LEU A 163 -26.76 10.88 -11.01
N GLN A 164 -28.01 10.63 -11.39
CA GLN A 164 -28.53 9.27 -11.53
C GLN A 164 -27.74 8.53 -12.62
N THR A 165 -27.56 7.22 -12.48
CA THR A 165 -26.80 6.37 -13.41
C THR A 165 -27.22 6.57 -14.87
N GLN A 166 -28.53 6.61 -15.15
CA GLN A 166 -29.06 6.79 -16.51
C GLN A 166 -28.88 8.21 -17.06
N LYS A 167 -28.44 9.15 -16.22
CA LYS A 167 -28.28 10.58 -16.52
C LYS A 167 -26.81 11.00 -16.56
N LEU A 168 -25.87 10.06 -16.38
CA LEU A 168 -24.43 10.34 -16.45
C LEU A 168 -23.97 10.90 -17.81
N GLY A 169 -24.75 10.73 -18.88
CA GLY A 169 -24.50 11.39 -20.17
C GLY A 169 -24.43 12.92 -20.10
N PHE A 170 -25.07 13.55 -19.09
CA PHE A 170 -24.97 15.00 -18.86
C PHE A 170 -23.67 15.44 -18.19
N PHE A 171 -22.92 14.51 -17.59
CA PHE A 171 -21.75 14.84 -16.77
C PHE A 171 -20.67 15.58 -17.56
N PHE A 172 -20.41 15.19 -18.81
CA PHE A 172 -19.38 15.83 -19.63
C PHE A 172 -19.69 17.30 -19.92
N GLN A 173 -20.96 17.63 -20.20
CA GLN A 173 -21.38 19.02 -20.41
C GLN A 173 -21.19 19.84 -19.13
N ILE A 174 -21.68 19.33 -17.99
CA ILE A 174 -21.57 19.99 -16.68
C ILE A 174 -20.10 20.20 -16.31
N TRP A 175 -19.26 19.18 -16.52
CA TRP A 175 -17.81 19.26 -16.30
C TRP A 175 -17.17 20.37 -17.13
N LYS A 176 -17.53 20.46 -18.41
CA LYS A 176 -17.01 21.51 -19.30
C LYS A 176 -17.42 22.91 -18.84
N GLU A 177 -18.65 23.10 -18.38
CA GLU A 177 -19.12 24.38 -17.85
C GLU A 177 -18.32 24.79 -16.58
N LEU A 178 -18.08 23.85 -15.67
CA LEU A 178 -17.24 24.07 -14.48
C LEU A 178 -15.78 24.39 -14.84
N TYR A 179 -15.23 23.68 -15.82
CA TYR A 179 -13.88 23.93 -16.33
C TYR A 179 -13.77 25.33 -16.96
N ASP A 180 -14.79 25.76 -17.70
CA ASP A 180 -14.89 27.09 -18.30
C ASP A 180 -15.17 28.21 -17.26
N GLY A 181 -15.35 27.86 -15.98
CA GLY A 181 -15.65 28.82 -14.91
C GLY A 181 -17.09 29.34 -14.92
N LYS A 182 -17.99 28.62 -15.59
CA LYS A 182 -19.42 28.95 -15.67
C LYS A 182 -20.16 28.28 -14.51
N ALA A 183 -21.30 28.85 -14.14
CA ALA A 183 -22.25 28.17 -13.26
C ALA A 183 -22.77 26.90 -13.97
N PRO A 184 -22.70 25.72 -13.34
CA PRO A 184 -23.11 24.47 -13.98
C PRO A 184 -24.63 24.43 -14.17
N SER A 185 -25.07 24.17 -15.40
CA SER A 185 -26.47 23.97 -15.77
C SER A 185 -26.83 22.50 -15.62
N VAL A 186 -27.22 22.09 -14.41
CA VAL A 186 -27.65 20.71 -14.13
C VAL A 186 -29.14 20.56 -14.44
N PRO A 187 -29.55 19.72 -15.43
CA PRO A 187 -30.97 19.60 -15.78
C PRO A 187 -31.82 19.09 -14.61
N PRO A 188 -33.03 19.63 -14.38
CA PRO A 188 -33.91 19.17 -13.30
C PRO A 188 -34.19 17.67 -13.37
N GLY A 189 -34.33 17.03 -12.20
CA GLY A 189 -34.65 15.59 -12.11
C GLY A 189 -33.53 14.63 -12.51
N THR A 190 -32.32 15.12 -12.82
CA THR A 190 -31.17 14.27 -13.16
C THR A 190 -30.36 13.81 -11.96
N ARG A 191 -30.54 14.47 -10.81
CA ARG A 191 -29.75 14.23 -9.60
C ARG A 191 -30.41 13.19 -8.69
N ILE A 192 -29.59 12.48 -7.94
CA ILE A 192 -29.97 11.82 -6.71
C ILE A 192 -30.27 12.91 -5.68
N VAL A 193 -31.37 12.78 -4.95
CA VAL A 193 -31.77 13.78 -3.96
C VAL A 193 -30.73 13.80 -2.84
N ARG A 194 -30.25 14.98 -2.42
CA ARG A 194 -29.16 15.07 -1.43
C ARG A 194 -29.53 14.41 -0.10
N GLN A 195 -30.81 14.42 0.26
CA GLN A 195 -31.36 13.76 1.46
C GLN A 195 -31.37 12.23 1.35
N ASP A 196 -31.15 11.67 0.16
CA ASP A 196 -31.11 10.23 -0.07
C ASP A 196 -29.71 9.63 0.17
N PHE A 197 -28.68 10.40 0.51
CA PHE A 197 -27.37 9.85 0.92
C PHE A 197 -26.63 10.78 1.89
N THR A 198 -25.57 10.28 2.52
CA THR A 198 -24.75 11.07 3.46
C THR A 198 -23.26 11.02 3.09
N ILE A 199 -22.49 11.98 3.60
CA ILE A 199 -21.03 12.00 3.49
C ILE A 199 -20.49 11.98 4.93
N PRO A 200 -20.40 10.79 5.56
CA PRO A 200 -20.06 10.71 6.98
C PRO A 200 -18.65 11.23 7.28
N CYS A 201 -17.70 11.01 6.37
CA CYS A 201 -16.32 11.40 6.60
C CYS A 201 -15.58 11.82 5.33
N VAL A 202 -14.84 12.93 5.43
CA VAL A 202 -13.73 13.25 4.52
C VAL A 202 -12.46 13.41 5.34
N GLY A 203 -11.47 12.55 5.08
CA GLY A 203 -10.22 12.52 5.83
C GLY A 203 -9.01 12.70 4.92
N VAL A 204 -8.18 13.71 5.18
CA VAL A 204 -7.04 14.03 4.33
C VAL A 204 -5.72 14.15 5.10
N TRP A 205 -4.63 13.73 4.46
CA TRP A 205 -3.28 13.98 4.93
C TRP A 205 -2.61 15.03 4.04
N ASP A 206 -2.13 16.09 4.68
CA ASP A 206 -1.21 17.09 4.18
C ASP A 206 -1.49 17.56 2.75
N THR A 207 -2.67 18.16 2.54
CA THR A 207 -3.17 18.53 1.21
C THR A 207 -2.18 19.43 0.48
N VAL A 208 -1.63 19.02 -0.65
CA VAL A 208 -0.81 19.91 -1.51
C VAL A 208 -1.65 20.29 -2.71
N GLY A 209 -2.04 21.56 -2.76
CA GLY A 209 -2.84 22.09 -3.85
C GLY A 209 -2.13 22.05 -5.20
N SER A 210 -2.88 22.34 -6.26
CA SER A 210 -2.30 22.77 -7.53
C SER A 210 -1.30 23.89 -7.26
N VAL A 211 -0.13 23.86 -7.91
CA VAL A 211 0.85 24.95 -7.80
C VAL A 211 0.15 26.24 -8.24
N ARG A 212 -0.32 27.06 -7.29
CA ARG A 212 -1.03 28.36 -7.45
C ARG A 212 -1.19 28.81 -8.91
N GLY A 213 -2.17 28.22 -9.62
CA GLY A 213 -2.53 28.56 -11.01
C GLY A 213 -2.24 27.52 -12.11
N ALA A 214 -1.47 26.45 -11.86
CA ALA A 214 -1.08 25.51 -12.92
C ALA A 214 -1.97 24.25 -13.06
N LEU A 215 -2.89 24.01 -12.13
CA LEU A 215 -3.61 22.74 -12.00
C LEU A 215 -5.02 22.95 -11.40
N ASP A 216 -5.64 24.12 -11.60
CA ASP A 216 -7.04 24.33 -11.20
C ASP A 216 -7.97 23.64 -12.20
N VAL A 217 -8.03 22.30 -12.10
CA VAL A 217 -8.72 21.41 -13.04
C VAL A 217 -10.24 21.64 -13.06
N LEU A 218 -10.78 22.30 -12.03
CA LEU A 218 -12.18 22.69 -11.90
C LEU A 218 -12.18 24.00 -11.13
N ASN A 219 -12.78 25.08 -11.65
CA ASN A 219 -12.88 26.40 -10.98
C ASN A 219 -13.78 26.37 -9.71
N ILE A 220 -13.76 25.28 -8.96
CA ILE A 220 -14.41 25.02 -7.69
C ILE A 220 -13.34 25.12 -6.61
N LYS A 221 -13.56 25.93 -5.59
CA LYS A 221 -12.58 26.05 -4.49
C LYS A 221 -12.42 24.72 -3.72
N ASP A 222 -11.19 24.26 -3.57
CA ASP A 222 -10.84 23.08 -2.75
C ASP A 222 -10.53 23.43 -1.29
N ASP A 223 -10.31 24.71 -1.00
CA ASP A 223 -9.99 25.21 0.34
C ASP A 223 -11.21 25.33 1.26
N TYR A 224 -12.42 25.43 0.72
CA TYR A 224 -13.67 25.54 1.49
C TYR A 224 -14.04 24.22 2.19
N LEU A 225 -14.48 24.28 3.44
CA LEU A 225 -15.08 23.16 4.16
C LEU A 225 -16.57 23.00 3.78
N PRO A 226 -16.97 21.93 3.05
CA PRO A 226 -18.36 21.73 2.68
C PRO A 226 -19.26 21.47 3.90
N PRO A 227 -20.43 22.13 4.01
CA PRO A 227 -21.35 21.97 5.15
C PRO A 227 -22.06 20.62 5.16
N SER A 228 -21.94 19.84 4.08
CA SER A 228 -22.61 18.56 3.91
C SER A 228 -21.80 17.35 4.38
N ILE A 229 -20.54 17.56 4.75
CA ILE A 229 -19.69 16.56 5.40
C ILE A 229 -20.01 16.54 6.89
N ASP A 230 -20.20 15.35 7.46
CA ASP A 230 -20.45 15.22 8.90
C ASP A 230 -19.16 15.31 9.72
N VAL A 231 -18.10 14.62 9.27
CA VAL A 231 -16.78 14.61 9.90
C VAL A 231 -15.69 14.99 8.89
N ALA A 232 -14.98 16.08 9.14
CA ALA A 232 -13.89 16.58 8.31
C ALA A 232 -12.57 16.55 9.08
N LEU A 233 -11.64 15.70 8.65
CA LEU A 233 -10.35 15.45 9.29
C LEU A 233 -9.18 15.84 8.37
N HIS A 234 -8.23 16.61 8.89
CA HIS A 234 -7.01 17.00 8.15
C HIS A 234 -5.77 16.87 9.04
N ALA A 235 -4.92 15.90 8.74
CA ALA A 235 -3.62 15.73 9.37
C ALA A 235 -2.55 16.51 8.59
N VAL A 236 -1.92 17.50 9.21
CA VAL A 236 -1.02 18.46 8.54
C VAL A 236 0.40 18.29 9.07
N SER A 237 1.42 18.24 8.21
CA SER A 237 2.81 18.13 8.66
C SER A 237 3.35 19.47 9.19
N ILE A 238 4.21 19.46 10.20
CA ILE A 238 4.81 20.69 10.75
C ILE A 238 6.11 21.05 10.01
N GLN A 239 6.88 20.04 9.60
CA GLN A 239 8.29 20.18 9.24
C GLN A 239 8.59 19.94 7.76
N ASP A 240 7.58 19.94 6.87
CA ASP A 240 7.90 20.08 5.44
C ASP A 240 8.35 21.52 5.15
N ASN A 241 9.47 21.64 4.46
CA ASN A 241 10.19 22.91 4.29
C ASN A 241 10.41 23.29 2.82
N ARG A 242 9.56 22.82 1.91
CA ARG A 242 9.60 23.14 0.47
C ARG A 242 8.49 24.13 0.12
N ASP A 243 8.84 25.24 -0.53
CA ASP A 243 7.90 26.32 -0.89
C ASP A 243 6.77 25.88 -1.84
N LYS A 244 6.98 24.82 -2.63
CA LYS A 244 5.96 24.22 -3.52
C LYS A 244 5.06 23.18 -2.84
N PHE A 245 5.31 22.84 -1.57
CA PHE A 245 4.57 21.83 -0.79
C PHE A 245 3.88 22.45 0.44
N ILE A 246 3.64 23.76 0.39
CA ILE A 246 2.82 24.48 1.35
C ILE A 246 1.39 23.92 1.30
N PRO A 247 0.83 23.43 2.42
CA PRO A 247 -0.44 22.73 2.41
C PRO A 247 -1.60 23.68 2.11
N THR A 248 -2.66 23.20 1.47
CA THR A 248 -3.95 23.90 1.42
C THR A 248 -4.72 23.59 2.71
N LEU A 249 -4.86 24.55 3.61
CA LEU A 249 -5.68 24.39 4.82
C LEU A 249 -7.17 24.53 4.51
N TRP A 250 -8.04 24.08 5.41
CA TRP A 250 -9.47 24.33 5.27
C TRP A 250 -9.85 25.74 5.75
N VAL A 251 -10.70 26.39 4.95
CA VAL A 251 -11.35 27.66 5.29
C VAL A 251 -12.77 27.35 5.77
N LYS A 252 -13.05 27.71 7.03
CA LYS A 252 -14.39 27.57 7.60
C LYS A 252 -15.36 28.55 6.92
N PRO A 253 -16.66 28.20 6.82
CA PRO A 253 -17.66 29.12 6.28
C PRO A 253 -17.74 30.41 7.13
N PRO A 254 -18.10 31.57 6.53
CA PRO A 254 -18.26 32.82 7.29
C PRO A 254 -19.26 32.74 8.45
N GLY A 255 -20.27 31.86 8.35
CA GLY A 255 -21.25 31.59 9.40
C GLY A 255 -20.84 30.55 10.44
N GLY A 256 -19.58 30.07 10.40
CA GLY A 256 -19.13 28.95 11.22
C GLY A 256 -19.42 27.57 10.60
N ILE A 257 -19.07 26.52 11.34
CA ILE A 257 -19.37 25.14 10.94
C ILE A 257 -20.80 24.78 11.36
N ARG A 258 -21.43 23.84 10.65
CA ARG A 258 -22.82 23.41 10.92
C ARG A 258 -22.92 22.77 12.31
N ASP A 259 -24.05 22.93 12.99
CA ASP A 259 -24.31 22.20 14.24
C ASP A 259 -24.18 20.69 14.03
N GLY A 260 -23.47 20.03 14.96
CA GLY A 260 -23.15 18.60 14.87
C GLY A 260 -22.08 18.22 13.85
N GLN A 261 -21.54 19.17 13.06
CA GLN A 261 -20.40 18.91 12.18
C GLN A 261 -19.10 18.87 12.99
N ILE A 262 -18.30 17.83 12.78
CA ILE A 262 -16.99 17.67 13.43
C ILE A 262 -15.92 18.13 12.45
N PHE A 263 -15.11 19.10 12.87
CA PHE A 263 -13.98 19.60 12.10
C PHE A 263 -12.70 19.54 12.91
N LYS A 264 -11.70 18.80 12.41
CA LYS A 264 -10.39 18.67 13.06
C LYS A 264 -9.27 18.84 12.03
N GLU A 265 -8.55 19.95 12.11
CA GLU A 265 -7.30 20.19 11.39
C GLU A 265 -6.15 20.22 12.41
N VAL A 266 -5.33 19.17 12.39
CA VAL A 266 -4.37 18.86 13.46
C VAL A 266 -2.96 18.76 12.88
N TRP A 267 -2.02 19.44 13.51
CA TRP A 267 -0.62 19.52 13.08
C TRP A 267 0.23 18.45 13.76
N PHE A 268 0.88 17.60 12.96
CA PHE A 268 1.68 16.47 13.39
C PHE A 268 3.19 16.71 13.20
N PRO A 269 4.06 16.24 14.11
CA PRO A 269 5.49 16.22 13.87
C PRO A 269 5.82 15.37 12.63
N GLY A 270 6.85 15.77 11.90
CA GLY A 270 7.27 15.18 10.64
C GLY A 270 7.15 16.13 9.45
N ALA A 271 7.81 15.78 8.36
CA ALA A 271 7.58 16.34 7.04
C ALA A 271 6.43 15.64 6.29
N HIS A 272 6.25 15.93 5.00
CA HIS A 272 5.07 15.53 4.23
C HIS A 272 4.72 14.03 4.31
N ALA A 273 5.68 13.16 4.00
CA ALA A 273 5.49 11.70 4.06
C ALA A 273 5.69 11.11 5.47
N ASP A 274 6.21 11.88 6.44
CA ASP A 274 6.14 11.51 7.86
C ASP A 274 4.72 11.63 8.42
N VAL A 275 3.79 12.30 7.71
CA VAL A 275 2.37 12.38 8.09
C VAL A 275 1.49 11.54 7.16
N GLY A 276 1.76 11.58 5.84
CA GLY A 276 0.98 10.84 4.86
C GLY A 276 1.43 9.40 4.61
N GLY A 277 2.59 8.98 5.11
CA GLY A 277 3.21 7.70 4.79
C GLY A 277 3.98 7.73 3.46
N GLY A 278 4.68 6.63 3.17
CA GLY A 278 5.53 6.48 1.97
C GLY A 278 7.04 6.36 2.25
N TYR A 279 7.48 6.57 3.50
CA TYR A 279 8.84 6.28 3.94
C TYR A 279 8.99 4.85 4.47
N GLU A 280 10.21 4.30 4.37
CA GLU A 280 10.54 2.95 4.89
C GLU A 280 10.42 2.92 6.41
N ARG A 281 10.80 4.03 7.05
CA ARG A 281 10.64 4.25 8.48
C ARG A 281 9.47 5.21 8.70
N HIS A 282 8.43 4.74 9.38
CA HIS A 282 7.09 5.30 9.25
C HIS A 282 6.36 5.55 10.58
N GLU A 283 7.05 5.57 11.72
CA GLU A 283 6.41 5.73 13.03
C GLU A 283 5.71 7.08 13.23
N LEU A 284 6.23 8.17 12.65
CA LEU A 284 5.53 9.46 12.68
C LEU A 284 4.21 9.38 11.90
N SER A 285 4.21 8.62 10.79
CA SER A 285 3.01 8.46 9.96
C SER A 285 2.01 7.49 10.57
N ASP A 286 2.46 6.55 11.40
CA ASP A 286 1.58 5.67 12.20
C ASP A 286 0.75 6.49 13.17
N ILE A 287 1.35 7.48 13.84
CA ILE A 287 0.61 8.37 14.76
C ILE A 287 -0.51 9.09 14.01
N ALA A 288 -0.23 9.64 12.82
CA ALA A 288 -1.24 10.31 12.00
C ALA A 288 -2.31 9.34 11.46
N LEU A 289 -1.96 8.08 11.19
CA LEU A 289 -2.90 7.02 10.79
C LEU A 289 -3.81 6.60 11.94
N PHE A 290 -3.26 6.42 13.14
CA PHE A 290 -4.02 6.04 14.33
C PHE A 290 -4.97 7.13 14.77
N TRP A 291 -4.53 8.38 14.68
CA TRP A 291 -5.40 9.53 14.85
C TRP A 291 -6.59 9.45 13.89
N MET A 292 -6.32 9.37 12.58
CA MET A 292 -7.38 9.35 11.56
C MET A 292 -8.36 8.20 11.78
N ALA A 293 -7.86 6.97 11.98
CA ALA A 293 -8.70 5.78 12.17
C ALA A 293 -9.54 5.89 13.45
N GLY A 294 -8.94 6.32 14.56
CA GLY A 294 -9.64 6.49 15.83
C GLY A 294 -10.69 7.59 15.79
N GLU A 295 -10.43 8.68 15.07
CA GLU A 295 -11.40 9.75 14.84
C GLU A 295 -12.60 9.29 14.01
N ILE A 296 -12.37 8.49 12.96
CA ILE A 296 -13.43 7.90 12.15
C ILE A 296 -14.28 6.96 13.02
N SER A 297 -13.66 6.02 13.73
CA SER A 297 -14.37 5.05 14.57
C SER A 297 -15.09 5.68 15.76
N SER A 298 -14.63 6.83 16.27
CA SER A 298 -15.28 7.51 17.39
C SER A 298 -16.40 8.46 16.93
N SER A 299 -16.22 9.11 15.77
CA SER A 299 -17.11 10.16 15.29
C SER A 299 -18.19 9.64 14.36
N VAL A 300 -17.97 8.48 13.72
CA VAL A 300 -18.94 7.76 12.90
C VAL A 300 -19.33 6.50 13.67
N SER A 301 -20.63 6.23 13.80
CA SER A 301 -21.12 5.07 14.55
C SER A 301 -20.42 3.78 14.10
N ASN A 302 -19.98 2.94 15.05
CA ASN A 302 -19.35 1.64 14.77
C ASN A 302 -20.28 0.67 13.99
N ASN A 303 -21.58 0.94 13.95
CA ASN A 303 -22.53 0.20 13.11
C ASN A 303 -22.59 0.73 11.67
N THR A 304 -21.93 1.85 11.39
CA THR A 304 -21.95 2.57 10.11
C THR A 304 -20.66 2.39 9.33
N ILE A 305 -19.51 2.33 10.01
CA ILE A 305 -18.20 2.06 9.40
C ILE A 305 -17.46 1.04 10.26
N ASN A 306 -16.92 -0.01 9.62
CA ASN A 306 -16.13 -1.04 10.28
C ASN A 306 -14.71 -1.06 9.73
N ILE A 307 -13.77 -0.66 10.57
CA ILE A 307 -12.33 -0.59 10.28
C ILE A 307 -11.64 -1.63 11.15
N ASP A 308 -10.73 -2.40 10.55
CA ASP A 308 -9.84 -3.32 11.24
C ASP A 308 -8.72 -2.54 11.96
N LEU A 309 -9.08 -1.99 13.12
CA LEU A 309 -8.16 -1.26 13.99
C LEU A 309 -7.01 -2.14 14.50
N ASP A 310 -7.23 -3.45 14.64
CA ASP A 310 -6.21 -4.42 15.07
C ASP A 310 -5.18 -4.63 13.97
N PHE A 311 -5.62 -4.79 12.72
CA PHE A 311 -4.73 -4.79 11.56
C PHE A 311 -3.88 -3.53 11.51
N LEU A 312 -4.49 -2.34 11.64
CA LEU A 312 -3.75 -1.07 11.64
C LEU A 312 -2.71 -1.00 12.76
N ALA A 313 -3.06 -1.42 13.97
CA ALA A 313 -2.13 -1.48 15.09
C ALA A 313 -1.01 -2.52 14.88
N SER A 314 -1.28 -3.59 14.13
CA SER A 314 -0.31 -4.67 13.85
C SER A 314 0.76 -4.26 12.83
N ILE A 315 0.42 -3.38 11.88
CA ILE A 315 1.33 -2.90 10.83
C ILE A 315 2.08 -1.62 11.22
N ARG A 316 2.14 -1.31 12.53
CA ARG A 316 2.92 -0.19 13.06
C ARG A 316 4.42 -0.44 12.88
N GLN A 317 5.20 0.64 12.85
CA GLN A 317 6.66 0.60 12.72
C GLN A 317 7.24 -0.35 13.77
N PRO A 318 7.98 -1.38 13.34
CA PRO A 318 8.71 -2.23 14.26
C PRO A 318 9.80 -1.44 14.98
N LYS A 319 9.85 -1.60 16.31
CA LYS A 319 10.82 -0.92 17.20
C LYS A 319 10.81 0.62 16.99
N PRO A 320 9.67 1.28 17.21
CA PRO A 320 9.58 2.72 17.01
C PRO A 320 10.40 3.47 18.07
N ASP A 321 10.83 4.70 17.76
CA ASP A 321 11.28 5.61 18.82
C ASP A 321 10.09 5.93 19.75
N PRO A 322 10.30 6.39 20.99
CA PRO A 322 9.21 6.78 21.88
C PRO A 322 8.19 7.70 21.20
N TRP A 323 6.92 7.59 21.63
CA TRP A 323 5.79 8.27 20.98
C TRP A 323 6.07 9.75 20.69
N GLY A 324 6.23 10.10 19.42
CA GLY A 324 6.46 11.47 18.96
C GLY A 324 7.90 11.98 19.03
N THR A 325 8.88 11.18 19.44
CA THR A 325 10.28 11.64 19.62
C THR A 325 11.17 11.45 18.39
N SER A 326 10.67 10.77 17.33
CA SER A 326 11.47 10.48 16.13
C SER A 326 11.98 11.74 15.45
N GLN A 327 13.16 11.63 14.86
CA GLN A 327 13.74 12.70 14.04
C GLN A 327 12.91 12.86 12.76
N PRO A 328 12.37 14.06 12.48
CA PRO A 328 11.63 14.30 11.25
C PRO A 328 12.56 14.28 10.04
N ASN A 329 12.05 13.83 8.90
CA ASN A 329 12.78 13.94 7.64
C ASN A 329 12.89 15.41 7.22
N ASN A 330 14.05 15.83 6.72
CA ASN A 330 14.23 17.16 6.12
C ASN A 330 14.09 17.05 4.60
N THR A 331 12.91 17.38 4.07
CA THR A 331 12.58 17.15 2.66
C THR A 331 13.35 18.05 1.70
N TYR A 332 13.61 19.31 2.07
CA TYR A 332 14.46 20.21 1.28
C TYR A 332 15.92 19.74 1.24
N TYR A 333 16.49 19.31 2.37
CA TYR A 333 17.83 18.75 2.42
C TYR A 333 17.96 17.56 1.46
N ASN A 334 16.99 16.64 1.48
CA ASN A 334 16.93 15.44 0.64
C ASN A 334 16.54 15.71 -0.83
N THR A 335 16.14 16.94 -1.19
CA THR A 335 15.77 17.29 -2.55
C THR A 335 17.02 17.29 -3.46
N PRO A 336 17.00 16.61 -4.62
CA PRO A 336 18.10 16.62 -5.58
C PRO A 336 18.54 18.04 -5.97
N TRP A 337 19.84 18.24 -6.19
CA TRP A 337 20.42 19.57 -6.43
C TRP A 337 19.77 20.30 -7.61
N TRP A 338 19.40 19.59 -8.67
CA TRP A 338 18.76 20.16 -9.85
C TRP A 338 17.31 20.65 -9.58
N GLN A 339 16.60 20.04 -8.63
CA GLN A 339 15.27 20.48 -8.20
C GLN A 339 15.33 21.74 -7.32
N LYS A 340 16.45 21.98 -6.61
CA LYS A 340 16.64 23.15 -5.75
C LYS A 340 16.70 24.49 -6.51
N SER A 341 16.88 24.46 -7.83
CA SER A 341 16.74 25.64 -8.70
C SER A 341 15.29 26.11 -8.85
N ILE A 342 14.31 25.24 -8.56
CA ILE A 342 12.87 25.49 -8.76
C ILE A 342 12.12 25.49 -7.42
N ILE A 343 12.53 24.61 -6.50
CA ILE A 343 11.98 24.48 -5.15
C ILE A 343 12.90 25.21 -4.19
N LYS A 344 12.37 26.18 -3.45
CA LYS A 344 13.10 26.97 -2.45
C LYS A 344 12.76 26.50 -1.04
N PRO A 345 13.65 26.69 -0.06
CA PRO A 345 13.34 26.37 1.31
C PRO A 345 12.32 27.38 1.84
N LYS A 346 11.25 26.88 2.44
CA LYS A 346 10.24 27.71 3.13
C LYS A 346 9.52 26.87 4.17
N THR A 347 9.66 27.25 5.44
CA THR A 347 8.97 26.55 6.52
C THR A 347 7.50 26.92 6.57
N ARG A 348 6.69 26.08 7.23
CA ARG A 348 5.26 26.35 7.47
C ARG A 348 5.01 27.45 8.51
N LEU A 349 6.03 27.76 9.30
CA LEU A 349 6.01 28.94 10.17
C LEU A 349 6.26 30.21 9.35
N ASP A 350 7.23 30.20 8.44
CA ASP A 350 7.55 31.33 7.57
C ASP A 350 6.46 31.58 6.50
N SER A 351 5.70 30.54 6.14
CA SER A 351 4.52 30.69 5.28
C SER A 351 3.34 31.38 5.97
N GLY A 352 3.37 31.51 7.29
CA GLY A 352 2.29 32.08 8.10
C GLY A 352 1.13 31.12 8.40
N GLN A 353 1.28 29.84 8.04
CA GLN A 353 0.22 28.84 8.25
C GLN A 353 0.16 28.33 9.68
N ILE A 354 1.33 28.17 10.32
CA ILE A 354 1.40 27.92 11.75
C ILE A 354 1.16 29.26 12.46
N THR A 355 -0.03 29.42 13.01
CA THR A 355 -0.39 30.56 13.86
C THR A 355 -0.45 30.12 15.33
N ARG A 356 -0.59 31.08 16.25
CA ARG A 356 -0.58 30.82 17.70
C ARG A 356 -1.68 29.85 18.17
N ASN A 357 -2.77 29.75 17.41
CA ASN A 357 -4.01 29.07 17.80
C ASN A 357 -4.24 27.77 17.02
N VAL A 358 -3.29 27.32 16.20
CA VAL A 358 -3.44 26.03 15.52
C VAL A 358 -3.38 24.89 16.52
N ILE A 359 -4.05 23.79 16.18
CA ILE A 359 -4.12 22.61 17.03
C ILE A 359 -2.97 21.67 16.66
N PHE A 360 -2.17 21.30 17.64
CA PHE A 360 -1.09 20.34 17.48
C PHE A 360 -1.53 18.99 18.02
N HIS A 361 -1.12 17.92 17.36
CA HIS A 361 -1.26 16.59 17.94
C HIS A 361 -0.41 16.47 19.21
N GLU A 362 -0.86 15.69 20.20
CA GLU A 362 -0.16 15.55 21.49
C GLU A 362 1.29 15.06 21.34
N SER A 363 1.57 14.24 20.31
CA SER A 363 2.93 13.77 20.02
C SER A 363 3.94 14.90 19.79
N PHE A 364 3.50 16.09 19.37
CA PHE A 364 4.39 17.24 19.17
C PHE A 364 5.05 17.72 20.48
N LYS A 365 4.43 17.47 21.64
CA LYS A 365 5.04 17.76 22.95
C LYS A 365 6.36 17.01 23.17
N ASN A 366 6.49 15.85 22.52
CA ASN A 366 7.65 14.98 22.61
C ASN A 366 8.62 15.16 21.43
N ALA A 367 8.27 16.00 20.46
CA ALA A 367 9.09 16.20 19.27
C ALA A 367 10.48 16.76 19.64
N PRO A 368 11.56 16.26 19.01
CA PRO A 368 12.90 16.68 19.34
C PRO A 368 13.12 18.17 19.05
N THR A 369 13.75 18.87 20.00
CA THR A 369 14.18 20.26 19.83
C THR A 369 15.54 20.38 19.17
N THR A 370 16.37 19.34 19.28
CA THR A 370 17.66 19.21 18.58
C THR A 370 17.48 18.26 17.42
N LEU A 371 17.68 18.78 16.20
CA LEU A 371 17.44 18.04 14.96
C LEU A 371 18.76 17.63 14.30
N VAL A 372 18.78 16.44 13.67
CA VAL A 372 19.94 15.94 12.90
C VAL A 372 20.23 16.83 11.69
N HIS A 373 19.19 17.30 11.01
CA HIS A 373 19.26 18.23 9.88
C HIS A 373 18.39 19.46 10.18
N PRO A 374 18.89 20.43 10.97
CA PRO A 374 18.07 21.51 11.52
C PRO A 374 17.71 22.61 10.51
N ASP A 375 18.39 22.65 9.36
CA ASP A 375 18.23 23.71 8.38
C ASP A 375 16.79 23.79 7.87
N HIS A 376 16.19 24.99 8.02
CA HIS A 376 14.81 25.26 7.62
C HIS A 376 13.79 24.31 8.26
N MET A 377 13.96 23.97 9.54
CA MET A 377 13.02 23.12 10.28
C MET A 377 12.38 23.88 11.45
N VAL A 378 11.14 23.50 11.77
CA VAL A 378 10.38 24.08 12.89
C VAL A 378 10.45 23.14 14.09
N THR A 379 10.80 23.69 15.25
CA THR A 379 10.81 22.97 16.54
C THR A 379 9.98 23.72 17.58
N MET A 380 9.73 23.09 18.73
CA MET A 380 9.13 23.78 19.88
C MET A 380 9.93 25.04 20.26
N THR A 381 11.26 25.00 20.17
CA THR A 381 12.13 26.16 20.42
C THR A 381 11.85 27.28 19.43
N THR A 382 11.77 26.96 18.13
CA THR A 382 11.44 27.95 17.08
C THR A 382 10.07 28.58 17.31
N LEU A 383 9.07 27.79 17.71
CA LEU A 383 7.72 28.30 17.98
C LEU A 383 7.67 29.18 19.24
N LYS A 384 8.37 28.82 20.32
CA LYS A 384 8.47 29.66 21.52
C LYS A 384 9.24 30.96 21.25
N GLN A 385 10.26 30.92 20.39
CA GLN A 385 10.92 32.14 19.92
C GLN A 385 9.96 33.05 19.15
N LYS A 386 9.08 32.48 18.31
CA LYS A 386 8.11 33.23 17.51
C LYS A 386 6.91 33.75 18.30
N PHE A 387 6.37 32.97 19.23
CA PHE A 387 5.10 33.24 19.93
C PHE A 387 5.26 33.64 21.41
N GLY A 388 6.50 33.69 21.90
CA GLY A 388 6.86 34.00 23.29
C GLY A 388 7.23 32.75 24.10
N SER A 389 8.15 32.91 25.04
CA SER A 389 8.71 31.81 25.84
C SER A 389 7.69 31.06 26.70
N SER A 390 6.62 31.74 27.13
CA SER A 390 5.49 31.17 27.88
C SER A 390 4.42 30.51 27.02
N TRP A 391 4.52 30.61 25.69
CA TRP A 391 3.56 29.96 24.81
C TRP A 391 3.68 28.43 24.89
N SER A 392 2.53 27.76 24.88
CA SER A 392 2.40 26.31 24.82
C SER A 392 1.40 25.93 23.73
N PRO A 393 1.63 24.85 22.98
CA PRO A 393 0.68 24.39 21.97
C PRO A 393 -0.62 23.90 22.61
N THR A 394 -1.74 24.14 21.92
CA THR A 394 -2.99 23.46 22.22
C THR A 394 -2.93 22.05 21.64
N CYS A 395 -2.98 21.04 22.51
CA CYS A 395 -2.99 19.64 22.12
C CYS A 395 -4.16 18.91 22.79
N PRO A 396 -5.22 18.55 22.04
CA PRO A 396 -6.27 17.67 22.51
C PRO A 396 -5.71 16.34 23.00
N SER A 397 -6.42 15.71 23.94
CA SER A 397 -6.12 14.35 24.38
C SER A 397 -6.27 13.36 23.24
N LEU A 398 -5.47 12.30 23.31
CA LEU A 398 -5.55 11.17 22.38
C LEU A 398 -6.93 10.52 22.40
N ASN A 399 -7.41 10.09 21.24
CA ASN A 399 -8.61 9.26 21.18
C ASN A 399 -8.32 7.84 21.75
N ALA A 400 -9.37 7.04 21.96
CA ALA A 400 -9.22 5.74 22.61
C ALA A 400 -8.30 4.78 21.85
N PHE A 401 -8.33 4.79 20.51
CA PHE A 401 -7.47 3.96 19.68
C PHE A 401 -6.02 4.43 19.72
N GLU A 402 -5.78 5.73 19.62
CA GLU A 402 -4.45 6.31 19.80
C GLU A 402 -3.87 6.00 21.17
N GLN A 403 -4.66 6.14 22.23
CA GLN A 403 -4.23 5.84 23.59
C GLN A 403 -3.87 4.36 23.73
N ARG A 404 -4.65 3.44 23.14
CA ARG A 404 -4.32 2.02 23.08
C ARG A 404 -2.99 1.79 22.35
N CYS A 405 -2.82 2.36 21.16
CA CYS A 405 -1.59 2.23 20.38
C CYS A 405 -0.39 2.84 21.10
N LYS A 406 -0.54 3.97 21.80
CA LYS A 406 0.50 4.61 22.60
C LYS A 406 0.90 3.75 23.80
N ASN A 407 -0.07 3.14 24.49
CA ASN A 407 0.20 2.22 25.59
C ASN A 407 0.97 0.97 25.12
N GLN A 408 0.72 0.53 23.88
CA GLN A 408 1.38 -0.62 23.23
C GLN A 408 2.55 -0.20 22.31
N TRP A 409 2.98 1.06 22.38
CA TRP A 409 3.89 1.64 21.38
C TRP A 409 5.26 0.95 21.37
N ASN A 410 5.81 0.77 22.56
CA ASN A 410 7.10 0.11 22.77
C ASN A 410 6.96 -1.39 23.07
N SER A 411 5.74 -1.93 23.17
CA SER A 411 5.58 -3.36 23.36
C SER A 411 5.93 -4.06 22.04
N THR A 412 6.84 -5.03 22.09
CA THR A 412 6.97 -6.04 21.04
C THR A 412 5.56 -6.59 20.79
N LEU A 413 5.13 -6.75 19.54
CA LEU A 413 3.96 -7.57 19.24
C LEU A 413 4.28 -9.00 19.69
N GLY A 414 4.02 -9.32 20.95
CA GLY A 414 3.79 -10.67 21.42
C GLY A 414 2.28 -10.89 21.37
N ASP A 415 1.88 -11.97 20.71
CA ASP A 415 0.64 -12.72 20.98
C ASP A 415 -0.50 -11.91 21.63
N PRO A 416 -1.46 -11.39 20.85
CA PRO A 416 -2.71 -10.96 21.45
C PRO A 416 -3.48 -12.23 21.83
N GLY A 417 -3.38 -12.60 23.11
CA GLY A 417 -4.38 -13.42 23.77
C GLY A 417 -5.76 -12.77 23.61
N ILE A 418 -6.43 -13.09 22.50
CA ILE A 418 -7.87 -13.22 22.45
C ILE A 418 -8.15 -14.61 23.04
N PRO A 419 -9.07 -14.76 23.99
CA PRO A 419 -9.53 -16.09 24.39
C PRO A 419 -10.17 -16.71 23.13
N PHE A 420 -9.53 -17.71 22.54
CA PHE A 420 -10.22 -18.60 21.63
C PHE A 420 -11.22 -19.38 22.49
N GLU A 421 -12.45 -18.90 22.54
CA GLU A 421 -13.57 -19.83 22.71
C GLU A 421 -13.41 -20.89 21.63
N ARG A 422 -13.44 -22.14 22.08
CA ARG A 422 -13.30 -23.35 21.28
C ARG A 422 -14.09 -23.23 19.97
N ILE A 423 -13.36 -23.15 18.86
CA ILE A 423 -13.84 -23.57 17.54
C ILE A 423 -13.66 -25.10 17.39
N ASP A 424 -13.42 -25.82 18.49
CA ASP A 424 -13.42 -27.29 18.51
C ASP A 424 -14.83 -27.91 18.39
N ASP A 425 -15.91 -27.11 18.47
CA ASP A 425 -17.29 -27.62 18.40
C ASP A 425 -17.98 -27.39 17.03
N LEU A 426 -17.27 -26.97 15.98
CA LEU A 426 -17.90 -26.71 14.67
C LEU A 426 -17.32 -27.40 13.44
N TYR A 427 -16.35 -28.32 13.58
CA TYR A 427 -15.94 -29.13 12.42
C TYR A 427 -15.69 -30.61 12.77
N ASP A 428 -16.59 -31.42 12.21
CA ASP A 428 -16.58 -32.87 12.11
C ASP A 428 -15.21 -33.40 11.62
N ARG A 429 -14.60 -34.30 12.40
CA ARG A 429 -13.24 -34.84 12.21
C ARG A 429 -13.17 -36.03 11.24
N SER A 430 -14.02 -36.07 10.24
CA SER A 430 -14.07 -37.18 9.27
C SER A 430 -13.31 -36.92 7.95
N PHE A 431 -12.53 -35.83 7.82
CA PHE A 431 -11.95 -35.42 6.52
C PHE A 431 -10.42 -35.46 6.39
N LEU A 432 -9.68 -36.14 7.27
CA LEU A 432 -8.24 -36.33 7.14
C LEU A 432 -7.90 -37.67 6.46
N ASP A 433 -8.02 -37.73 5.12
CA ASP A 433 -7.33 -38.78 4.33
C ASP A 433 -7.04 -38.44 2.85
N GLU A 434 -6.92 -37.16 2.43
CA GLU A 434 -6.82 -36.89 0.98
C GLU A 434 -6.00 -35.68 0.48
N GLN A 435 -4.78 -35.38 0.98
CA GLN A 435 -3.92 -34.36 0.33
C GLN A 435 -2.41 -34.68 0.29
N SER A 436 -1.99 -35.42 -0.75
CA SER A 436 -0.64 -35.38 -1.34
C SER A 436 -0.62 -34.45 -2.58
N PRO A 437 0.54 -33.97 -3.08
CA PRO A 437 0.67 -33.23 -4.35
C PRO A 437 -0.16 -33.85 -5.49
N LYS A 438 -1.01 -33.06 -6.14
CA LYS A 438 -1.76 -33.51 -7.33
C LYS A 438 -1.09 -32.93 -8.58
N TRP A 439 -0.55 -33.79 -9.45
CA TRP A 439 -0.04 -33.40 -10.76
C TRP A 439 -1.20 -33.35 -11.74
N VAL A 440 -1.49 -32.17 -12.27
CA VAL A 440 -2.61 -31.96 -13.20
C VAL A 440 -2.08 -31.99 -14.62
N ILE A 441 -2.50 -32.98 -15.41
CA ILE A 441 -2.03 -33.19 -16.78
C ILE A 441 -2.56 -32.09 -17.69
N ASN A 442 -1.66 -31.45 -18.45
CA ASN A 442 -1.95 -30.50 -19.54
C ASN A 442 -2.89 -29.32 -19.18
N SER A 443 -3.07 -28.99 -17.89
CA SER A 443 -3.97 -27.92 -17.46
C SER A 443 -3.47 -27.24 -16.19
N VAL A 444 -3.60 -25.91 -16.15
CA VAL A 444 -3.24 -25.07 -15.01
C VAL A 444 -4.49 -24.91 -14.13
N SER A 445 -4.52 -25.65 -13.02
CA SER A 445 -5.60 -25.57 -12.03
C SER A 445 -5.56 -24.26 -11.22
N LYS A 446 -6.65 -23.92 -10.50
CA LYS A 446 -6.71 -22.76 -9.57
C LYS A 446 -5.57 -22.74 -8.54
N ASN A 447 -5.06 -23.92 -8.17
CA ASN A 447 -3.98 -24.10 -7.19
C ASN A 447 -2.64 -24.43 -7.86
N ALA A 448 -2.48 -24.10 -9.14
CA ALA A 448 -1.22 -24.32 -9.85
C ALA A 448 -0.09 -23.50 -9.23
N VAL A 449 1.05 -24.14 -9.04
CA VAL A 449 2.18 -23.54 -8.33
C VAL A 449 2.87 -22.50 -9.22
N PRO A 450 2.91 -21.22 -8.81
CA PRO A 450 3.55 -20.17 -9.59
C PRO A 450 5.07 -20.32 -9.56
N GLY A 451 5.65 -20.46 -10.74
CA GLY A 451 7.09 -20.55 -11.00
C GLY A 451 7.74 -19.20 -11.27
N GLY A 452 6.99 -18.18 -11.69
CA GLY A 452 7.49 -16.83 -11.93
C GLY A 452 6.60 -16.02 -12.88
N TRP A 453 7.18 -15.07 -13.61
CA TRP A 453 6.51 -14.20 -14.58
C TRP A 453 7.49 -13.73 -15.65
N ASP A 454 7.00 -13.32 -16.82
CA ASP A 454 7.84 -12.80 -17.91
C ASP A 454 7.92 -11.26 -17.94
N ALA A 455 8.40 -10.68 -19.05
CA ALA A 455 8.64 -9.24 -19.20
C ALA A 455 7.34 -8.44 -19.20
N ASP A 456 6.23 -9.07 -19.59
CA ASP A 456 4.89 -8.48 -19.62
C ASP A 456 4.13 -8.76 -18.31
N ALA A 457 4.83 -9.27 -17.28
CA ALA A 457 4.29 -9.67 -15.98
C ALA A 457 3.23 -10.78 -16.05
N LEU A 458 3.24 -11.59 -17.12
CA LEU A 458 2.32 -12.72 -17.27
C LEU A 458 2.84 -13.96 -16.52
N PRO A 459 1.97 -14.69 -15.81
CA PRO A 459 2.40 -15.74 -14.90
C PRO A 459 2.94 -16.98 -15.62
N LEU A 460 3.99 -17.56 -15.02
CA LEU A 460 4.61 -18.83 -15.39
C LEU A 460 4.40 -19.83 -14.25
N TYR A 461 4.03 -21.07 -14.57
CA TYR A 461 3.75 -22.12 -13.60
C TYR A 461 4.77 -23.26 -13.66
N VAL A 462 5.01 -23.92 -12.52
CA VAL A 462 5.90 -25.08 -12.43
C VAL A 462 5.24 -26.28 -13.10
N ALA A 463 5.91 -26.84 -14.08
CA ALA A 463 5.47 -28.03 -14.78
C ALA A 463 6.64 -29.00 -15.01
N ARG A 464 6.35 -30.23 -15.43
CA ARG A 464 7.35 -31.23 -15.83
C ARG A 464 6.91 -32.03 -17.05
N ALA A 465 7.88 -32.56 -17.79
CA ALA A 465 7.63 -33.48 -18.90
C ALA A 465 8.75 -34.51 -19.04
N ARG A 466 8.43 -35.68 -19.62
CA ARG A 466 9.44 -36.69 -19.95
C ARG A 466 10.23 -36.25 -21.18
N TYR A 467 11.55 -36.31 -21.09
CA TYR A 467 12.44 -35.97 -22.19
C TYR A 467 13.78 -36.68 -22.03
N GLU A 468 14.32 -37.26 -23.10
CA GLU A 468 15.64 -37.96 -23.14
C GLU A 468 15.87 -38.99 -22.01
N GLY A 469 14.80 -39.69 -21.60
CA GLY A 469 14.84 -40.72 -20.57
C GLY A 469 14.78 -40.19 -19.13
N GLY A 470 14.74 -38.87 -18.93
CA GLY A 470 14.48 -38.22 -17.65
C GLY A 470 13.06 -37.62 -17.56
N LEU A 471 12.73 -37.10 -16.37
CA LEU A 471 11.54 -36.31 -16.11
C LEU A 471 11.99 -34.90 -15.72
N HIS A 472 11.85 -33.94 -16.63
CA HIS A 472 12.46 -32.62 -16.51
C HIS A 472 11.46 -31.55 -16.15
N PRO A 473 11.73 -30.72 -15.12
CA PRO A 473 10.88 -29.61 -14.77
C PRO A 473 11.21 -28.36 -15.62
N GLY A 474 10.22 -27.48 -15.74
CA GLY A 474 10.29 -26.25 -16.52
C GLY A 474 9.06 -25.37 -16.30
N LYS A 475 8.79 -24.50 -17.27
CA LYS A 475 7.75 -23.47 -17.18
C LYS A 475 6.64 -23.69 -18.20
N VAL A 476 5.40 -23.42 -17.80
CA VAL A 476 4.25 -23.28 -18.70
C VAL A 476 3.61 -21.91 -18.52
N SER A 477 3.09 -21.33 -19.60
CA SER A 477 2.25 -20.13 -19.59
C SER A 477 0.92 -20.44 -20.27
N LEU A 478 -0.17 -19.83 -19.79
CA LEU A 478 -1.48 -19.90 -20.45
C LEU A 478 -1.64 -18.85 -21.55
N SER A 479 -0.78 -17.84 -21.59
CA SER A 479 -0.97 -16.64 -22.40
C SER A 479 0.15 -16.39 -23.40
N LEU A 480 1.35 -16.92 -23.15
CA LEU A 480 2.55 -16.58 -23.92
C LEU A 480 2.93 -17.64 -24.96
N PHE A 481 2.77 -18.92 -24.62
CA PHE A 481 3.19 -20.02 -25.49
C PHE A 481 2.45 -21.31 -25.17
N SER A 482 2.22 -22.15 -26.18
CA SER A 482 1.64 -23.49 -26.00
C SER A 482 2.73 -24.53 -25.74
N GLY A 483 2.52 -25.35 -24.70
CA GLY A 483 3.44 -26.41 -24.26
C GLY A 483 4.29 -26.00 -23.05
N ILE A 484 5.06 -26.95 -22.52
CA ILE A 484 6.07 -26.69 -21.48
C ILE A 484 7.41 -26.35 -22.13
N MET A 485 8.09 -25.36 -21.57
CA MET A 485 9.49 -25.03 -21.88
C MET A 485 10.41 -25.63 -20.81
N ILE A 486 11.28 -26.55 -21.19
CA ILE A 486 12.29 -27.16 -20.30
C ILE A 486 13.70 -26.77 -20.76
N GLY A 487 14.63 -26.66 -19.82
CA GLY A 487 16.06 -26.58 -20.16
C GLY A 487 16.61 -27.97 -20.40
N TYR A 488 17.37 -28.19 -21.47
CA TYR A 488 18.15 -29.41 -21.67
C TYR A 488 19.35 -29.18 -22.60
N ALA A 489 20.54 -29.64 -22.18
CA ALA A 489 21.78 -29.59 -22.96
C ALA A 489 22.10 -28.20 -23.55
N GLY A 490 21.90 -27.14 -22.76
CA GLY A 490 22.18 -25.76 -23.17
C GLY A 490 21.06 -25.08 -23.97
N LYS A 491 19.95 -25.77 -24.24
CA LYS A 491 18.82 -25.25 -25.04
C LYS A 491 17.51 -25.22 -24.25
N GLU A 492 16.65 -24.27 -24.60
CA GLU A 492 15.25 -24.28 -24.20
C GLU A 492 14.46 -25.15 -25.20
N VAL A 493 13.86 -26.22 -24.72
CA VAL A 493 13.11 -27.20 -25.51
C VAL A 493 11.63 -27.06 -25.21
N ASN A 494 10.80 -26.89 -26.26
CA ASN A 494 9.35 -26.82 -26.14
C ASN A 494 8.72 -28.20 -26.39
N ILE A 495 8.01 -28.74 -25.39
CA ILE A 495 7.23 -29.96 -25.51
C ILE A 495 5.74 -29.60 -25.52
N LYS A 496 5.10 -29.85 -26.66
CA LYS A 496 3.75 -29.35 -26.95
C LYS A 496 2.63 -30.03 -26.15
N SER A 497 2.81 -31.28 -25.71
CA SER A 497 1.78 -32.05 -25.00
C SER A 497 2.41 -33.15 -24.14
N GLY A 498 1.65 -33.67 -23.16
CA GLY A 498 2.11 -34.75 -22.28
C GLY A 498 2.93 -34.25 -21.10
N TYR A 499 2.68 -33.01 -20.66
CA TYR A 499 3.32 -32.40 -19.51
C TYR A 499 2.33 -32.27 -18.35
N GLU A 500 2.87 -32.17 -17.14
CA GLU A 500 2.08 -32.10 -15.90
C GLU A 500 2.40 -30.80 -15.18
N VAL A 501 1.36 -30.09 -14.74
CA VAL A 501 1.50 -28.86 -13.95
C VAL A 501 1.36 -29.22 -12.47
N LEU A 502 2.28 -28.70 -11.65
CA LEU A 502 2.25 -28.94 -10.22
C LEU A 502 1.09 -28.16 -9.60
N SER A 503 0.22 -28.85 -8.87
CA SER A 503 -0.83 -28.25 -8.05
C SER A 503 -0.61 -28.62 -6.60
N ALA A 504 -0.58 -27.61 -5.75
CA ALA A 504 -0.39 -27.75 -4.31
C ALA A 504 -1.12 -26.60 -3.60
N ASP A 505 -1.52 -26.82 -2.35
CA ASP A 505 -1.99 -25.73 -1.52
C ASP A 505 -0.86 -24.71 -1.36
N ALA A 506 -1.16 -23.42 -1.54
CA ALA A 506 -0.17 -22.36 -1.35
C ALA A 506 0.36 -22.33 0.09
N ALA A 507 -0.39 -22.88 1.05
CA ALA A 507 0.04 -23.06 2.42
C ALA A 507 1.04 -24.22 2.63
N SER A 508 1.14 -25.19 1.72
CA SER A 508 1.97 -26.41 1.90
C SER A 508 3.29 -26.39 1.13
N ILE A 509 3.57 -25.34 0.35
CA ILE A 509 4.77 -25.23 -0.48
C ILE A 509 5.40 -23.84 -0.47
N GLY A 510 6.73 -23.77 -0.59
CA GLY A 510 7.46 -22.50 -0.57
C GLY A 510 8.78 -22.50 -1.33
N TRP A 511 9.23 -21.32 -1.76
CA TRP A 511 10.50 -21.12 -2.50
C TRP A 511 11.66 -20.70 -1.59
N LYS A 512 12.71 -21.51 -1.50
CA LYS A 512 13.90 -21.31 -0.65
C LYS A 512 15.11 -20.85 -1.47
N GLY A 513 15.70 -19.71 -1.10
CA GLY A 513 16.83 -19.12 -1.84
C GLY A 513 18.14 -19.89 -1.68
N CYS A 514 18.85 -20.07 -2.79
CA CYS A 514 20.14 -20.77 -2.89
C CYS A 514 21.11 -19.98 -3.78
N LYS A 515 22.42 -20.17 -3.58
CA LYS A 515 23.47 -19.54 -4.39
C LYS A 515 24.61 -20.51 -4.70
N GLY A 516 25.10 -20.49 -5.92
CA GLY A 516 26.17 -21.34 -6.43
C GLY A 516 25.72 -22.78 -6.68
N LYS A 517 26.67 -23.71 -6.71
CA LYS A 517 26.38 -25.14 -6.91
C LYS A 517 25.54 -25.68 -5.77
N PHE A 518 24.39 -26.26 -6.09
CA PHE A 518 23.40 -26.71 -5.14
C PHE A 518 23.89 -27.86 -4.28
N ARG A 519 23.56 -27.84 -3.00
CA ARG A 519 23.68 -28.99 -2.10
C ARG A 519 22.38 -29.07 -1.31
N LEU A 520 21.88 -30.28 -1.04
CA LEU A 520 20.64 -30.44 -0.27
C LEU A 520 20.77 -29.83 1.13
N SER A 521 21.97 -29.87 1.71
CA SER A 521 22.28 -29.20 2.98
C SER A 521 22.01 -27.69 2.98
N MET A 522 21.98 -27.03 1.81
CA MET A 522 21.61 -25.61 1.68
C MET A 522 20.14 -25.35 2.02
N LEU A 523 19.29 -26.37 1.97
CA LEU A 523 17.87 -26.28 2.27
C LEU A 523 17.55 -26.48 3.75
N GLY A 524 18.55 -26.73 4.61
CA GLY A 524 18.32 -26.96 6.04
C GLY A 524 17.27 -28.06 6.28
N GLN A 525 16.25 -27.75 7.07
CA GLN A 525 15.15 -28.68 7.38
C GLN A 525 14.05 -28.73 6.30
N ALA A 526 14.11 -27.86 5.28
CA ALA A 526 13.08 -27.83 4.25
C ALA A 526 13.28 -28.98 3.27
N ILE A 527 12.20 -29.75 3.01
CA ILE A 527 12.23 -30.90 2.10
C ILE A 527 12.00 -30.37 0.69
N PRO A 528 12.98 -30.43 -0.23
CA PRO A 528 12.75 -29.99 -1.60
C PRO A 528 11.71 -30.86 -2.29
N VAL A 529 10.82 -30.22 -3.04
CA VAL A 529 9.86 -30.93 -3.87
C VAL A 529 10.63 -31.51 -5.05
N ALA A 530 10.85 -32.82 -5.03
CA ALA A 530 11.35 -33.55 -6.19
C ALA A 530 10.27 -33.49 -7.28
N VAL A 531 10.53 -32.67 -8.29
CA VAL A 531 9.61 -32.44 -9.42
C VAL A 531 10.02 -33.23 -10.65
N GLY A 532 11.15 -33.93 -10.59
CA GLY A 532 11.68 -34.68 -11.72
C GLY A 532 12.89 -35.51 -11.34
N HIS A 533 13.54 -36.11 -12.34
CA HIS A 533 14.80 -36.82 -12.19
C HIS A 533 15.53 -36.91 -13.54
N GLU A 534 16.84 -37.04 -13.50
CA GLU A 534 17.68 -37.38 -14.65
C GLU A 534 17.45 -38.83 -15.08
N LYS A 535 18.00 -39.21 -16.23
CA LYS A 535 17.88 -40.58 -16.78
C LYS A 535 18.44 -41.66 -15.83
N ASP A 536 19.48 -41.33 -15.07
CA ASP A 536 20.10 -42.23 -14.09
C ASP A 536 19.34 -42.30 -12.76
N GLY A 537 18.20 -41.60 -12.65
CA GLY A 537 17.37 -41.53 -11.45
C GLY A 537 17.77 -40.42 -10.48
N THR A 538 18.81 -39.65 -10.75
CA THR A 538 19.22 -38.52 -9.90
C THR A 538 18.07 -37.49 -9.81
N PRO A 539 17.60 -37.13 -8.61
CA PRO A 539 16.44 -36.26 -8.48
C PRO A 539 16.71 -34.84 -9.01
N LEU A 540 15.68 -34.27 -9.64
CA LEU A 540 15.64 -32.89 -10.09
C LEU A 540 14.61 -32.10 -9.28
N TYR A 541 15.01 -30.93 -8.86
CA TYR A 541 14.21 -30.02 -8.06
C TYR A 541 13.83 -28.78 -8.88
N SER A 542 12.66 -28.21 -8.60
CA SER A 542 12.21 -27.02 -9.31
C SER A 542 12.96 -25.83 -8.74
N VAL A 543 13.50 -25.01 -9.63
CA VAL A 543 14.07 -23.72 -9.26
C VAL A 543 13.35 -22.59 -9.94
N ARG A 544 13.45 -21.38 -9.40
CA ARG A 544 13.14 -20.14 -10.13
C ARG A 544 14.24 -19.11 -9.92
N ALA A 545 14.50 -18.31 -10.94
CA ALA A 545 15.53 -17.28 -10.89
C ALA A 545 15.20 -16.10 -11.80
N ILE A 546 15.78 -14.95 -11.49
CA ILE A 546 15.65 -13.73 -12.29
C ILE A 546 16.48 -13.90 -13.58
N SER A 547 15.87 -13.56 -14.71
CA SER A 547 16.49 -13.45 -16.03
C SER A 547 16.28 -12.04 -16.60
N SER A 548 16.75 -11.80 -17.83
CA SER A 548 16.70 -10.48 -18.49
C SER A 548 15.29 -9.91 -18.69
N ASP A 549 14.29 -10.80 -18.70
CA ASP A 549 12.90 -10.54 -19.07
C ASP A 549 11.93 -11.17 -18.06
N GLY A 550 12.28 -11.24 -16.77
CA GLY A 550 11.38 -11.72 -15.72
C GLY A 550 11.96 -12.83 -14.83
N VAL A 551 11.10 -13.54 -14.10
CA VAL A 551 11.47 -14.67 -13.23
C VAL A 551 11.02 -15.96 -13.89
N HIS A 552 11.95 -16.84 -14.21
CA HIS A 552 11.67 -18.10 -14.89
C HIS A 552 11.95 -19.29 -13.98
N CYS A 553 11.08 -20.29 -14.01
CA CYS A 553 11.32 -21.57 -13.34
C CYS A 553 12.00 -22.58 -14.27
N GLY A 554 12.77 -23.48 -13.66
CA GLY A 554 13.63 -24.45 -14.31
C GLY A 554 14.03 -25.59 -13.38
N LYS A 555 15.24 -26.11 -13.52
CA LYS A 555 15.69 -27.33 -12.84
C LYS A 555 17.03 -27.18 -12.13
N ILE A 556 17.25 -28.04 -11.13
CA ILE A 556 18.55 -28.22 -10.50
C ILE A 556 18.73 -29.63 -9.93
N LYS A 557 19.97 -30.07 -9.80
CA LYS A 557 20.37 -31.27 -9.04
C LYS A 557 21.51 -30.98 -8.10
N GLU A 558 21.69 -31.84 -7.10
CA GLU A 558 22.76 -31.73 -6.13
C GLU A 558 24.15 -31.78 -6.81
N GLY A 559 24.97 -30.78 -6.54
CA GLY A 559 26.31 -30.58 -7.09
C GLY A 559 26.42 -29.63 -8.27
N ASP A 560 25.30 -29.18 -8.83
CA ASP A 560 25.26 -28.36 -10.04
C ASP A 560 24.64 -26.98 -9.83
N SER A 561 24.86 -26.09 -10.80
CA SER A 561 24.23 -24.76 -10.84
C SER A 561 22.79 -24.85 -11.33
N ALA A 562 21.93 -23.90 -10.91
CA ALA A 562 20.57 -23.81 -11.43
C ALA A 562 20.56 -23.55 -12.93
N MET A 563 19.58 -24.14 -13.59
CA MET A 563 19.36 -23.96 -15.01
C MET A 563 17.93 -23.50 -15.24
N ILE A 564 17.76 -22.34 -15.88
CA ILE A 564 16.45 -21.83 -16.31
C ILE A 564 16.38 -21.82 -17.84
N PRO A 565 15.32 -22.36 -18.46
CA PRO A 565 15.05 -22.15 -19.87
C PRO A 565 14.61 -20.69 -20.07
N ASN A 566 15.32 -19.93 -20.90
CA ASN A 566 14.88 -18.59 -21.29
C ASN A 566 15.52 -18.06 -22.58
N GLY A 567 14.70 -17.50 -23.47
CA GLY A 567 15.12 -16.89 -24.73
C GLY A 567 15.78 -17.89 -25.68
N GLY A 568 15.29 -19.14 -25.73
CA GLY A 568 15.83 -20.21 -26.56
C GLY A 568 17.01 -20.98 -25.95
N LEU A 569 17.51 -20.57 -24.79
CA LEU A 569 18.71 -21.13 -24.16
C LEU A 569 18.42 -21.69 -22.76
N GLU A 570 19.18 -22.71 -22.36
CA GLU A 570 19.25 -23.14 -20.97
C GLU A 570 20.37 -22.34 -20.30
N ARG A 571 20.00 -21.42 -19.40
CA ARG A 571 20.91 -20.47 -18.79
C ARG A 571 21.30 -20.95 -17.41
N HIS A 572 22.61 -20.99 -17.16
CA HIS A 572 23.14 -21.21 -15.82
C HIS A 572 22.97 -19.96 -14.98
N ILE A 573 22.39 -20.13 -13.79
CA ILE A 573 22.14 -19.04 -12.87
C ILE A 573 22.74 -19.37 -11.52
N ASP A 574 23.54 -18.45 -11.01
CA ASP A 574 24.21 -18.63 -9.72
C ASP A 574 23.33 -18.24 -8.53
N ILE A 575 22.26 -17.48 -8.71
CA ILE A 575 21.33 -17.07 -7.64
C ILE A 575 19.91 -17.47 -8.03
N TYR A 576 19.31 -18.37 -7.27
CA TYR A 576 18.01 -18.98 -7.59
C TYR A 576 17.25 -19.35 -6.32
N GLN A 577 16.02 -19.84 -6.45
CA GLN A 577 15.23 -20.37 -5.33
C GLN A 577 14.74 -21.78 -5.68
N VAL A 578 14.79 -22.74 -4.75
CA VAL A 578 14.32 -24.13 -4.90
C VAL A 578 12.95 -24.29 -4.24
N LEU A 579 12.02 -25.03 -4.85
CA LEU A 579 10.68 -25.31 -4.28
C LEU A 579 10.73 -26.42 -3.21
N CYS A 580 10.09 -26.22 -2.06
CA CYS A 580 10.07 -27.13 -0.90
C CYS A 580 8.65 -27.30 -0.29
N TRP A 581 8.42 -28.40 0.46
CA TRP A 581 7.22 -28.64 1.30
C TRP A 581 7.31 -27.93 2.67
N ASP A 582 6.17 -27.59 3.28
CA ASP A 582 6.06 -26.94 4.60
C ASP A 582 5.07 -27.69 5.54
N ASP A 583 5.60 -28.48 6.50
CA ASP A 583 4.85 -29.36 7.44
C ASP A 583 4.97 -28.89 8.92
N SER A 584 5.12 -27.59 9.16
CA SER A 584 5.44 -27.04 10.48
C SER A 584 4.23 -26.79 11.42
N PHE A 585 3.34 -27.78 11.57
CA PHE A 585 2.57 -28.05 12.81
C PHE A 585 2.35 -29.56 12.99
N GLY A 586 3.22 -30.22 13.74
CA GLY A 586 3.08 -31.62 14.15
C GLY A 586 3.70 -31.84 15.52
N ASP A 587 2.85 -31.84 16.56
CA ASP A 587 3.20 -32.12 17.95
C ASP A 587 4.05 -33.39 18.11
N TRP A 588 4.97 -33.34 19.09
CA TRP A 588 5.40 -34.51 19.86
C TRP A 588 5.91 -35.73 19.07
N LEU A 589 7.22 -35.79 18.83
CA LEU A 589 7.90 -37.06 19.08
C LEU A 589 7.84 -37.31 20.59
N GLN A 590 6.90 -38.18 20.93
CA GLN A 590 6.71 -38.78 22.23
C GLN A 590 8.04 -39.29 22.79
N ARG A 591 8.28 -38.93 24.06
CA ARG A 591 8.91 -39.74 25.12
C ARG A 591 9.63 -41.01 24.62
N GLY A 592 10.95 -41.02 24.75
CA GLY A 592 11.81 -42.18 24.59
C GLY A 592 13.27 -41.78 24.53
#